data_AF-A0A453GAQ9-F1
#
_entry.id   AF-A0A453GAQ9-F1
#
_cell.length_a   1.000
_cell.length_b   1.000
_cell.length_c   1.000
_cell.angle_alpha   90.00
_cell.angle_beta   90.00
_cell.angle_gamma   90.00
#
_symmetry.space_group_name_H-M   'P 1'
#
loop_
_entity.id
_entity.type
_entity.pdbx_description
1 polymer ?
#
loop_
_entity_poly.entity_id
_entity_poly.type
_entity_poly.pdbx_seq_one_letter_code
_entity_poly.pdbx_strand_id
1 'polypeptide(L)'
;HMQATCGRPKFTELTAQNLKILCDELERSVPWHGNIIPGICSTVLRCRSGVTRRRTGDKSSSSSSSTTTWLLFRGRDGGGQTAVARELARLVFGSDADFTALQGNPNNPARSGKRQPSPENDGGIGARLFEAILENPHRVILIDGVDRLDRDSEICIKDAIAGGTMVGGCNGDVVGLEDAIVVLSSAALDSASSPRVKRNREEGDATEMEVRSRRLNWDLNVCAMCGEEEDDGLADAERILNDVDGVFLFN
;
A
#
# COMPACT_ATOMS: atom_id res chain seq x y z
N HIS A 1 -34.17 5.22 3.09
CA HIS A 1 -33.24 6.13 3.79
C HIS A 1 -32.67 5.40 4.99
N MET A 2 -31.54 4.70 4.83
CA MET A 2 -30.78 4.18 5.98
C MET A 2 -29.87 5.30 6.44
N GLN A 3 -30.06 5.76 7.68
CA GLN A 3 -29.12 6.69 8.32
C GLN A 3 -27.84 5.90 8.58
N ALA A 4 -26.75 6.29 7.91
CA ALA A 4 -25.42 5.89 8.33
C ALA A 4 -25.21 6.48 9.73
N THR A 5 -25.23 5.62 10.75
CA THR A 5 -24.81 6.02 12.09
C THR A 5 -23.31 6.26 12.01
N CYS A 6 -22.89 7.49 11.72
CA CYS A 6 -21.49 7.89 11.75
C CYS A 6 -20.99 7.66 13.18
N GLY A 7 -20.25 6.57 13.39
CA GLY A 7 -19.60 6.27 14.65
C GLY A 7 -18.64 7.41 14.97
N ARG A 8 -18.55 7.83 16.24
CA ARG A 8 -17.54 8.83 16.61
C ARG A 8 -16.16 8.21 16.36
N PRO A 9 -15.28 8.88 15.59
CA PRO A 9 -13.95 8.36 15.31
C PRO A 9 -13.19 8.15 16.63
N LYS A 10 -12.61 6.97 16.80
CA LYS A 10 -11.79 6.61 17.96
C LYS A 10 -10.31 6.83 17.63
N PHE A 11 -9.45 6.73 18.65
CA PHE A 11 -7.99 6.76 18.46
C PHE A 11 -7.48 8.05 17.79
N THR A 12 -7.99 9.22 18.21
CA THR A 12 -7.60 10.54 17.68
C THR A 12 -6.41 11.17 18.40
N GLU A 13 -5.93 10.56 19.48
CA GLU A 13 -4.82 11.08 20.29
C GLU A 13 -3.71 10.03 20.43
N LEU A 14 -2.46 10.47 20.33
CA LEU A 14 -1.30 9.62 20.58
C LEU A 14 -1.02 9.53 22.08
N THR A 15 -1.66 8.57 22.75
CA THR A 15 -1.45 8.28 24.18
C THR A 15 -0.97 6.84 24.38
N ALA A 16 -0.25 6.59 25.47
CA ALA A 16 0.19 5.24 25.82
C ALA A 16 -0.99 4.28 26.04
N GLN A 17 -2.12 4.79 26.54
CA GLN A 17 -3.35 4.02 26.72
C GLN A 17 -3.98 3.64 25.38
N ASN A 18 -4.11 4.58 24.45
CA ASN A 18 -4.64 4.32 23.11
C ASN A 18 -3.77 3.32 22.35
N LEU A 19 -2.45 3.48 22.42
CA LEU A 19 -1.49 2.55 21.81
C LEU A 19 -1.66 1.14 22.38
N LYS A 20 -1.74 1.01 23.71
CA LYS A 20 -1.93 -0.28 24.36
C LYS A 20 -3.23 -0.97 23.93
N ILE A 21 -4.35 -0.25 23.98
CA ILE A 21 -5.66 -0.80 23.59
C ILE A 21 -5.64 -1.27 22.14
N LEU A 22 -5.09 -0.45 21.24
CA LEU A 22 -5.03 -0.77 19.81
C LEU A 22 -4.15 -2.00 19.56
N CYS A 23 -2.97 -2.08 20.19
CA CYS A 23 -2.10 -3.26 20.09
C CYS A 23 -2.77 -4.53 20.62
N ASP A 24 -3.33 -4.47 21.84
CA ASP A 24 -3.95 -5.62 22.50
C ASP A 24 -5.11 -6.19 21.65
N GLU A 25 -5.93 -5.34 21.03
CA GLU A 25 -7.04 -5.78 20.17
C GLU A 25 -6.57 -6.32 18.81
N LEU A 26 -5.59 -5.66 18.17
CA LEU A 26 -5.05 -6.13 16.90
C LEU A 26 -4.34 -7.48 17.06
N GLU A 27 -3.57 -7.67 18.15
CA GLU A 27 -2.87 -8.93 18.46
C GLU A 27 -3.82 -10.09 18.68
N ARG A 28 -5.01 -9.83 19.25
CA ARG A 28 -6.06 -10.85 19.39
C ARG A 28 -6.64 -11.27 18.04
N SER A 29 -6.69 -10.37 17.06
CA SER A 29 -7.21 -10.65 15.72
C SER A 29 -6.18 -11.37 14.85
N VAL A 30 -4.90 -10.99 14.95
CA VAL A 30 -3.81 -11.52 14.11
C VAL A 30 -2.57 -11.89 14.94
N PRO A 31 -2.64 -12.94 15.79
CA PRO A 31 -1.58 -13.25 16.74
C PRO A 31 -0.25 -13.69 16.11
N TRP A 32 -0.29 -14.21 14.87
CA TRP A 32 0.91 -14.64 14.15
C TRP A 32 1.76 -13.50 13.57
N HIS A 33 1.23 -12.26 13.57
CA HIS A 33 1.95 -11.04 13.16
C HIS A 33 2.18 -10.07 14.33
N GLY A 34 2.24 -10.57 15.57
CA GLY A 34 2.39 -9.73 16.78
C GLY A 34 3.59 -8.79 16.77
N ASN A 35 4.67 -9.15 16.07
CA ASN A 35 5.88 -8.33 15.98
C ASN A 35 5.71 -7.03 15.18
N ILE A 36 4.77 -6.96 14.23
CA ILE A 36 4.54 -5.75 13.41
C ILE A 36 3.44 -4.85 13.96
N ILE A 37 2.57 -5.38 14.82
CA ILE A 37 1.38 -4.68 15.34
C ILE A 37 1.73 -3.38 16.09
N PRO A 38 2.73 -3.34 16.99
CA PRO A 38 3.09 -2.08 17.65
C PRO A 38 3.49 -0.98 16.67
N GLY A 39 4.15 -1.35 15.56
CA GLY A 39 4.53 -0.42 14.51
C GLY A 39 3.30 0.14 13.78
N ILE A 40 2.37 -0.74 13.39
CA ILE A 40 1.11 -0.36 12.72
C ILE A 40 0.31 0.60 13.61
N CYS A 41 0.10 0.23 14.88
CA CYS A 41 -0.66 1.03 15.85
C CYS A 41 -0.02 2.41 16.08
N SER A 42 1.30 2.46 16.20
CA SER A 42 2.04 3.70 16.38
C SER A 42 1.91 4.63 15.16
N THR A 43 1.99 4.09 13.95
CA THR A 43 1.82 4.88 12.71
C THR A 43 0.41 5.43 12.59
N VAL A 44 -0.62 4.60 12.77
CA VAL A 44 -2.03 5.03 12.71
C VAL A 44 -2.30 6.15 13.72
N LEU A 45 -1.89 5.97 14.98
CA LEU A 45 -2.10 6.99 16.02
C LEU A 45 -1.33 8.29 15.75
N ARG A 46 -0.13 8.20 15.19
CA ARG A 46 0.68 9.39 14.86
C ARG A 46 0.04 10.21 13.74
N CYS A 47 -0.43 9.56 12.68
CA CYS A 47 -1.12 10.24 11.57
C CYS A 47 -2.43 10.85 12.04
N ARG A 48 -3.25 10.10 12.79
CA ARG A 48 -4.55 10.56 13.29
C ARG A 48 -4.49 11.65 14.35
N SER A 49 -3.42 11.70 15.13
CA SER A 49 -3.21 12.78 16.12
C SER A 49 -2.72 14.10 15.51
N GLY A 50 -2.44 14.13 14.20
CA GLY A 50 -1.88 15.31 13.52
C GLY A 50 -0.42 15.59 13.91
N VAL A 51 0.23 14.69 14.65
CA VAL A 51 1.64 14.81 15.04
C VAL A 51 2.57 14.61 13.84
N THR A 52 2.13 13.87 12.82
CA THR A 52 2.85 13.72 11.55
C THR A 52 2.82 15.02 10.75
N ARG A 53 3.80 15.90 10.97
CA ARG A 53 4.09 16.99 10.03
C ARG A 53 4.85 16.38 8.84
N ARG A 54 4.17 16.12 7.70
CA ARG A 54 4.87 15.77 6.45
C ARG A 54 5.94 16.82 6.21
N ARG A 55 7.20 16.39 6.03
CA ARG A 55 8.37 17.27 5.88
C ARG A 55 8.12 18.19 4.67
N THR A 56 7.76 19.43 4.95
CA THR A 56 7.52 20.45 3.94
C THR A 56 8.86 21.05 3.55
N GLY A 57 9.46 20.52 2.50
CA GLY A 57 10.34 21.28 1.62
C GLY A 57 9.54 21.58 0.36
N ASP A 58 9.29 22.86 0.11
CA ASP A 58 8.64 23.44 -1.07
C ASP A 58 7.10 23.56 -1.13
N LYS A 59 6.69 24.85 -1.15
CA LYS A 59 5.56 25.50 -1.84
C LYS A 59 4.13 25.31 -1.32
N SER A 60 3.78 26.22 -0.41
CA SER A 60 2.60 27.11 -0.48
C SER A 60 1.34 26.59 -1.20
N SER A 61 0.36 26.15 -0.43
CA SER A 61 -0.99 26.74 -0.30
C SER A 61 -2.00 25.66 0.14
N SER A 62 -2.67 25.90 1.27
CA SER A 62 -3.87 25.21 1.77
C SER A 62 -3.97 23.68 1.66
N SER A 63 -2.88 22.91 1.76
CA SER A 63 -3.02 21.47 1.97
C SER A 63 -3.52 21.27 3.40
N SER A 64 -4.83 21.02 3.52
CA SER A 64 -5.45 20.49 4.74
C SER A 64 -4.52 19.41 5.28
N SER A 65 -4.15 19.52 6.56
CA SER A 65 -3.38 18.50 7.27
C SER A 65 -4.20 17.20 7.30
N SER A 66 -4.20 16.47 6.18
CA SER A 66 -4.98 15.24 6.04
C SER A 66 -4.46 14.28 7.08
N THR A 67 -5.32 13.87 8.01
CA THR A 67 -5.02 12.81 8.97
C THR A 67 -5.01 11.42 8.31
N THR A 68 -5.22 11.37 6.98
CA THR A 68 -5.10 10.18 6.16
C THR A 68 -3.83 9.42 6.48
N THR A 69 -3.97 8.13 6.71
CA THR A 69 -2.86 7.22 6.95
C THR A 69 -2.67 6.34 5.73
N TRP A 70 -1.47 6.32 5.17
CA TRP A 70 -1.09 5.43 4.08
C TRP A 70 -0.14 4.36 4.60
N LEU A 71 -0.54 3.09 4.48
CA LEU A 71 0.26 1.94 4.88
C LEU A 71 0.59 1.08 3.67
N LEU A 72 1.76 0.48 3.67
CA LEU A 72 2.13 -0.55 2.71
C LEU A 72 2.38 -1.88 3.43
N PHE A 73 1.57 -2.88 3.12
CA PHE A 73 1.72 -4.24 3.58
C PHE A 73 2.38 -5.08 2.48
N ARG A 74 3.49 -5.73 2.82
CA ARG A 74 4.27 -6.56 1.91
C ARG A 74 4.27 -7.99 2.38
N GLY A 75 4.15 -8.94 1.46
CA GLY A 75 4.34 -10.36 1.74
C GLY A 75 3.14 -11.23 1.41
N ARG A 76 3.25 -12.52 1.74
CA ARG A 76 2.40 -13.58 1.16
C ARG A 76 1.11 -13.80 1.94
N ASP A 77 1.06 -13.37 3.20
CA ASP A 77 -0.14 -13.52 4.04
C ASP A 77 -1.18 -12.42 3.77
N GLY A 78 -1.78 -12.45 2.58
CA GLY A 78 -2.90 -11.56 2.23
C GLY A 78 -4.11 -11.71 3.15
N GLY A 79 -4.25 -12.88 3.81
CA GLY A 79 -5.27 -13.12 4.83
C GLY A 79 -5.04 -12.28 6.08
N GLY A 80 -3.81 -12.30 6.62
CA GLY A 80 -3.40 -11.47 7.75
C GLY A 80 -3.46 -9.98 7.44
N GLN A 81 -3.06 -9.57 6.24
CA GLN A 81 -3.18 -8.17 5.79
C GLN A 81 -4.63 -7.69 5.77
N THR A 82 -5.53 -8.50 5.20
CA THR A 82 -6.98 -8.21 5.18
C THR A 82 -7.56 -8.19 6.59
N ALA A 83 -7.14 -9.12 7.46
CA ALA A 83 -7.59 -9.19 8.85
C ALA A 83 -7.18 -7.93 9.61
N VAL A 84 -5.93 -7.49 9.51
CA VAL A 84 -5.46 -6.24 10.12
C VAL A 84 -6.25 -5.03 9.59
N ALA A 85 -6.40 -4.89 8.27
CA ALA A 85 -7.11 -3.74 7.70
C ALA A 85 -8.58 -3.69 8.13
N ARG A 86 -9.27 -4.84 8.16
CA ARG A 86 -10.64 -4.94 8.66
C ARG A 86 -10.74 -4.63 10.14
N GLU A 87 -9.83 -5.17 10.94
CA GLU A 87 -9.80 -4.94 12.39
C GLU A 87 -9.57 -3.45 12.70
N LEU A 88 -8.72 -2.77 11.93
CA LEU A 88 -8.56 -1.31 12.02
C LEU A 88 -9.87 -0.57 11.76
N ALA A 89 -10.72 -1.02 10.84
CA ALA A 89 -12.02 -0.39 10.59
C ALA A 89 -12.94 -0.51 11.80
N ARG A 90 -13.03 -1.72 12.38
CA ARG A 90 -13.80 -1.99 13.60
C ARG A 90 -13.30 -1.16 14.78
N LEU A 91 -11.98 -1.05 14.95
CA LEU A 91 -11.38 -0.36 16.09
C LEU A 91 -11.46 1.16 15.94
N VAL A 92 -11.10 1.71 14.78
CA VAL A 92 -10.99 3.16 14.54
C VAL A 92 -12.32 3.80 14.23
N PHE A 93 -13.08 3.24 13.28
CA PHE A 93 -14.35 3.80 12.81
C PHE A 93 -15.57 3.17 13.49
N GLY A 94 -15.38 2.01 14.14
CA GLY A 94 -16.38 1.39 14.99
C GLY A 94 -17.21 0.30 14.30
N SER A 95 -16.97 0.03 13.01
CA SER A 95 -17.74 -0.94 12.22
C SER A 95 -16.88 -1.64 11.18
N ASP A 96 -17.12 -2.93 10.96
CA ASP A 96 -16.57 -3.67 9.82
C ASP A 96 -17.15 -3.19 8.49
N ALA A 97 -18.28 -2.47 8.49
CA ALA A 97 -18.86 -1.88 7.28
C ALA A 97 -18.04 -0.69 6.75
N ASP A 98 -17.17 -0.12 7.58
CA ASP A 98 -16.22 0.92 7.21
C ASP A 98 -14.92 0.33 6.65
N PHE A 99 -14.91 -0.95 6.29
CA PHE A 99 -13.82 -1.60 5.55
C PHE A 99 -14.24 -1.85 4.10
N THR A 100 -13.39 -1.45 3.15
CA THR A 100 -13.56 -1.75 1.72
C THR A 100 -12.28 -2.35 1.16
N ALA A 101 -12.39 -3.45 0.41
CA ALA A 101 -11.26 -4.04 -0.31
C ALA A 101 -11.43 -3.83 -1.82
N LEU A 102 -10.43 -3.21 -2.44
CA LEU A 102 -10.31 -2.99 -3.87
C LEU A 102 -9.27 -3.96 -4.41
N GLN A 103 -9.69 -4.87 -5.30
CA GLN A 103 -8.76 -5.78 -5.96
C GLN A 103 -8.20 -5.12 -7.22
N GLY A 104 -6.87 -5.09 -7.34
CA GLY A 104 -6.10 -4.62 -8.51
C GLY A 104 -6.48 -5.31 -9.84
N ASN A 105 -7.30 -6.36 -9.80
CA ASN A 105 -7.92 -6.97 -10.97
C ASN A 105 -9.35 -7.46 -10.62
N PRO A 106 -10.38 -7.15 -11.43
CA PRO A 106 -11.78 -7.53 -11.14
C PRO A 106 -12.08 -9.03 -11.23
N ASN A 107 -11.12 -9.88 -11.59
CA ASN A 107 -11.36 -11.32 -11.76
C ASN A 107 -11.02 -12.15 -10.52
N ASN A 108 -11.77 -11.99 -9.41
CA ASN A 108 -11.96 -13.09 -8.45
C ASN A 108 -13.21 -12.91 -7.56
N PRO A 109 -14.26 -13.74 -7.68
CA PRO A 109 -15.47 -13.62 -6.89
C PRO A 109 -15.30 -14.31 -5.54
N ALA A 110 -14.73 -13.62 -4.55
CA ALA A 110 -14.76 -14.09 -3.17
C ALA A 110 -16.08 -13.68 -2.48
N ARG A 111 -16.93 -14.70 -2.30
CA ARG A 111 -18.19 -14.75 -1.55
C ARG A 111 -18.27 -13.80 -0.34
N SER A 112 -19.11 -12.78 -0.44
CA SER A 112 -19.89 -12.25 0.69
C SER A 112 -21.16 -11.61 0.15
N GLY A 113 -22.30 -12.04 0.68
CA GLY A 113 -23.63 -11.72 0.16
C GLY A 113 -24.04 -10.28 0.43
N LYS A 114 -24.29 -9.53 -0.66
CA LYS A 114 -25.50 -8.75 -0.98
C LYS A 114 -25.17 -7.93 -2.21
N ARG A 115 -25.60 -8.43 -3.38
CA ARG A 115 -25.55 -7.67 -4.64
C ARG A 115 -26.52 -6.50 -4.57
N GLN A 116 -26.03 -5.28 -4.76
CA GLN A 116 -26.72 -4.27 -5.53
C GLN A 116 -25.95 -4.07 -6.86
N PRO A 117 -26.63 -3.98 -8.01
CA PRO A 117 -26.00 -3.96 -9.33
C PRO A 117 -25.79 -2.52 -9.83
N SER A 118 -24.69 -2.26 -10.55
CA SER A 118 -24.72 -1.29 -11.65
C SER A 118 -23.61 -1.58 -12.68
N PRO A 119 -23.91 -1.50 -14.00
CA PRO A 119 -22.97 -1.78 -15.08
C PRO A 119 -22.01 -0.60 -15.27
N GLU A 120 -20.94 -0.77 -16.04
CA GLU A 120 -19.96 0.28 -16.41
C GLU A 120 -18.83 0.59 -15.40
N ASN A 121 -18.44 -0.34 -14.51
CA ASN A 121 -17.20 -0.17 -13.74
C ASN A 121 -15.98 -0.63 -14.57
N ASP A 122 -15.73 0.05 -15.68
CA ASP A 122 -14.49 -0.02 -16.48
C ASP A 122 -13.41 0.93 -15.93
N GLY A 123 -13.65 1.53 -14.77
CA GLY A 123 -12.71 2.41 -14.10
C GLY A 123 -11.57 1.62 -13.43
N GLY A 124 -10.34 2.07 -13.66
CA GLY A 124 -9.15 1.59 -12.95
C GLY A 124 -9.26 1.70 -11.42
N ILE A 125 -8.22 1.27 -10.71
CA ILE A 125 -8.21 1.33 -9.24
C ILE A 125 -8.36 2.77 -8.73
N GLY A 126 -7.79 3.75 -9.43
CA GLY A 126 -7.94 5.17 -9.08
C GLY A 126 -9.41 5.62 -9.00
N ALA A 127 -10.22 5.27 -10.00
CA ALA A 127 -11.65 5.62 -10.02
C ALA A 127 -12.42 4.93 -8.90
N ARG A 128 -12.12 3.65 -8.63
CA ARG A 128 -12.77 2.90 -7.53
C ARG A 128 -12.38 3.45 -6.15
N LEU A 129 -11.14 3.90 -5.99
CA LEU A 129 -10.67 4.57 -4.78
C LEU A 129 -11.38 5.92 -4.59
N PHE A 130 -11.50 6.71 -5.67
CA PHE A 130 -12.23 7.98 -5.66
C PHE A 130 -13.68 7.80 -5.19
N GLU A 131 -14.42 6.86 -5.78
CA GLU A 131 -15.81 6.57 -5.38
C GLU A 131 -15.92 6.10 -3.92
N ALA A 132 -14.97 5.27 -3.47
CA ALA A 132 -14.97 4.78 -2.09
C ALA A 132 -14.75 5.92 -1.07
N ILE A 133 -13.90 6.89 -1.40
CA ILE A 133 -13.66 8.09 -0.58
C ILE A 133 -14.86 9.05 -0.64
N LEU A 134 -15.44 9.24 -1.82
CA LEU A 134 -16.64 10.06 -2.01
C LEU A 134 -17.83 9.55 -1.19
N GLU A 135 -18.01 8.23 -1.11
CA GLU A 135 -19.07 7.60 -0.32
C GLU A 135 -18.86 7.80 1.19
N ASN A 136 -17.65 7.55 1.68
CA ASN A 136 -17.31 7.72 3.09
C ASN A 136 -15.79 7.98 3.23
N PRO A 137 -15.36 9.21 3.56
CA PRO A 137 -13.94 9.52 3.74
C PRO A 137 -13.39 9.07 5.10
N HIS A 138 -14.22 8.51 5.98
CA HIS A 138 -13.86 8.00 7.30
C HIS A 138 -13.91 6.47 7.34
N ARG A 139 -13.01 5.83 6.58
CA ARG A 139 -13.01 4.37 6.38
C ARG A 139 -11.61 3.78 6.18
N VAL A 140 -11.51 2.45 6.25
CA VAL A 140 -10.31 1.71 5.84
C VAL A 140 -10.50 1.16 4.43
N ILE A 141 -9.54 1.42 3.55
CA ILE A 141 -9.54 0.93 2.16
C ILE A 141 -8.28 0.09 1.94
N LEU A 142 -8.44 -1.20 1.64
CA LEU A 142 -7.35 -2.08 1.24
C LEU A 142 -7.30 -2.16 -0.29
N ILE A 143 -6.16 -1.82 -0.89
CA ILE A 143 -5.89 -2.00 -2.32
C ILE A 143 -4.94 -3.18 -2.46
N ASP A 144 -5.46 -4.30 -2.95
CA ASP A 144 -4.71 -5.54 -3.10
C ASP A 144 -4.03 -5.63 -4.47
N GLY A 145 -2.77 -6.08 -4.46
CA GLY A 145 -1.96 -6.28 -5.66
C GLY A 145 -1.47 -4.97 -6.28
N VAL A 146 -0.89 -4.07 -5.48
CA VAL A 146 -0.37 -2.79 -5.99
C VAL A 146 0.79 -2.94 -6.98
N ASP A 147 1.46 -4.10 -6.97
CA ASP A 147 2.45 -4.51 -7.98
C ASP A 147 1.87 -4.74 -9.39
N ARG A 148 0.54 -4.73 -9.53
CA ARG A 148 -0.18 -5.00 -10.79
C ARG A 148 -1.06 -3.83 -11.24
N LEU A 149 -0.85 -2.65 -10.67
CA LEU A 149 -1.59 -1.45 -11.04
C LEU A 149 -1.22 -1.00 -12.45
N ASP A 150 -2.21 -0.47 -13.16
CA ASP A 150 -1.96 0.31 -14.37
C ASP A 150 -1.29 1.65 -14.01
N ARG A 151 -0.57 2.22 -14.98
CA ARG A 151 0.19 3.48 -14.82
C ARG A 151 -0.69 4.63 -14.34
N ASP A 152 -1.93 4.72 -14.83
CA ASP A 152 -2.85 5.81 -14.47
C ASP A 152 -3.30 5.69 -13.01
N SER A 153 -3.61 4.47 -12.54
CA SER A 153 -3.88 4.19 -11.14
C SER A 153 -2.67 4.47 -10.24
N GLU A 154 -1.46 4.14 -10.68
CA GLU A 154 -0.24 4.44 -9.93
C GLU A 154 -0.03 5.95 -9.76
N ILE A 155 -0.15 6.73 -10.85
CA ILE A 155 -0.05 8.20 -10.81
C ILE A 155 -1.13 8.78 -9.89
N CYS A 156 -2.38 8.31 -10.02
CA CYS A 156 -3.50 8.76 -9.19
C CYS A 156 -3.24 8.53 -7.69
N ILE A 157 -2.70 7.36 -7.31
CA ILE A 157 -2.37 7.05 -5.92
C ILE A 157 -1.20 7.92 -5.43
N LYS A 158 -0.15 8.12 -6.23
CA LYS A 158 0.98 8.99 -5.86
C LYS A 158 0.52 10.43 -5.62
N ASP A 159 -0.33 10.96 -6.50
CA ASP A 159 -0.89 12.30 -6.37
C ASP A 159 -1.79 12.41 -5.14
N ALA A 160 -2.57 11.36 -4.83
CA ALA A 160 -3.39 11.31 -3.62
C ALA A 160 -2.56 11.30 -2.33
N ILE A 161 -1.44 10.57 -2.31
CA ILE A 161 -0.50 10.54 -1.18
C ILE A 161 0.13 11.92 -0.97
N ALA A 162 0.59 12.55 -2.05
CA ALA A 162 1.26 13.85 -2.00
C ALA A 162 0.31 15.01 -1.67
N GLY A 163 -0.87 15.03 -2.32
CA GLY A 163 -1.83 16.12 -2.26
C GLY A 163 -2.86 16.01 -1.15
N GLY A 164 -3.12 14.81 -0.61
CA GLY A 164 -4.19 14.58 0.37
C GLY A 164 -5.61 14.78 -0.20
N THR A 165 -5.73 14.91 -1.52
CA THR A 165 -6.99 15.03 -2.27
C THR A 165 -6.92 14.13 -3.50
N MET A 166 -8.08 13.72 -4.01
CA MET A 166 -8.18 12.97 -5.27
C MET A 166 -9.07 13.73 -6.24
N VAL A 167 -8.71 13.66 -7.52
CA VAL A 167 -9.53 14.15 -8.63
C VAL A 167 -10.13 12.96 -9.35
N GLY A 168 -11.43 12.99 -9.63
CA GLY A 168 -12.14 11.90 -10.28
C GLY A 168 -13.50 12.29 -10.84
N GLY A 169 -14.25 11.30 -11.32
CA GLY A 169 -15.52 11.50 -12.01
C GLY A 169 -15.38 12.12 -13.41
N CYS A 170 -16.49 12.17 -14.15
CA CYS A 170 -16.52 12.76 -15.49
C CYS A 170 -16.41 14.30 -15.48
N ASN A 171 -16.60 14.93 -14.32
CA ASN A 171 -16.60 16.39 -14.15
C ASN A 171 -15.31 16.94 -13.55
N GLY A 172 -14.34 16.09 -13.18
CA GLY A 172 -13.13 16.51 -12.48
C GLY A 172 -13.40 16.94 -11.03
N ASP A 173 -14.30 16.23 -10.35
CA ASP A 173 -14.65 16.48 -8.95
C ASP A 173 -13.45 16.19 -8.05
N VAL A 174 -13.29 16.98 -7.00
CA VAL A 174 -12.18 16.86 -6.04
C VAL A 174 -12.70 16.43 -4.68
N VAL A 175 -12.13 15.35 -4.13
CA VAL A 175 -12.48 14.82 -2.80
C VAL A 175 -11.27 14.84 -1.86
N GLY A 176 -11.48 15.19 -0.60
CA GLY A 176 -10.46 15.09 0.44
C GLY A 176 -10.38 13.67 1.02
N LEU A 177 -9.19 13.19 1.35
CA LEU A 177 -9.02 11.88 2.00
C LEU A 177 -9.24 11.91 3.53
N GLU A 178 -9.49 13.08 4.11
CA GLU A 178 -9.82 13.31 5.53
C GLU A 178 -8.97 12.48 6.53
N ASP A 179 -9.57 11.48 7.18
CA ASP A 179 -8.93 10.61 8.16
C ASP A 179 -8.93 9.12 7.74
N ALA A 180 -9.15 8.85 6.45
CA ALA A 180 -9.13 7.52 5.87
C ALA A 180 -7.81 6.79 6.16
N ILE A 181 -7.89 5.46 6.30
CA ILE A 181 -6.71 4.60 6.38
C ILE A 181 -6.65 3.81 5.07
N VAL A 182 -5.70 4.15 4.20
CA VAL A 182 -5.48 3.44 2.94
C VAL A 182 -4.33 2.46 3.10
N VAL A 183 -4.59 1.19 2.85
CA VAL A 183 -3.63 0.10 2.94
C VAL A 183 -3.34 -0.40 1.53
N LEU A 184 -2.12 -0.21 1.07
CA LEU A 184 -1.59 -0.79 -0.14
C LEU A 184 -1.03 -2.17 0.18
N SER A 185 -1.38 -3.20 -0.60
CA SER A 185 -0.85 -4.56 -0.42
C SER A 185 -0.09 -5.02 -1.66
N SER A 186 1.11 -5.58 -1.44
CA SER A 186 1.87 -6.27 -2.48
C SER A 186 2.31 -7.66 -2.03
N ALA A 187 2.10 -8.64 -2.91
CA ALA A 187 2.54 -10.02 -2.70
C ALA A 187 4.04 -10.22 -2.98
N ALA A 188 4.69 -9.23 -3.61
CA ALA A 188 6.10 -9.30 -3.95
C ALA A 188 6.96 -9.21 -2.69
N LEU A 189 7.76 -10.25 -2.44
CA LEU A 189 8.94 -10.14 -1.59
C LEU A 189 10.03 -9.61 -2.51
N ASP A 190 10.60 -8.44 -2.20
CA ASP A 190 11.76 -7.93 -2.93
C ASP A 190 12.79 -9.05 -3.03
N SER A 191 13.05 -9.53 -4.24
CA SER A 191 14.17 -10.43 -4.51
C SER A 191 15.40 -9.73 -3.98
N ALA A 192 15.92 -10.25 -2.87
CA ALA A 192 16.98 -9.64 -2.09
C ALA A 192 18.08 -9.07 -3.00
N SER A 193 18.39 -7.79 -2.81
CA SER A 193 19.67 -7.15 -3.07
C SER A 193 20.76 -8.17 -3.42
N SER A 194 21.07 -8.30 -4.72
CA SER A 194 22.27 -9.04 -5.13
C SER A 194 23.47 -8.31 -4.50
N PRO A 195 24.30 -8.98 -3.68
CA PRO A 195 25.49 -8.33 -3.17
C PRO A 195 26.39 -8.01 -4.36
N ARG A 196 26.62 -6.72 -4.62
CA ARG A 196 27.68 -6.28 -5.54
C ARG A 196 29.00 -6.75 -4.94
N VAL A 197 29.43 -7.95 -5.32
CA VAL A 197 30.76 -8.45 -5.02
C VAL A 197 31.76 -7.50 -5.68
N LYS A 198 32.40 -6.70 -4.84
CA LYS A 198 33.61 -5.95 -5.15
C LYS A 198 34.68 -6.96 -5.58
N ARG A 199 34.89 -7.10 -6.89
CA ARG A 199 35.94 -7.97 -7.44
C ARG A 199 37.29 -7.27 -7.27
N ASN A 200 37.98 -7.57 -6.17
CA ASN A 200 39.42 -7.34 -6.10
C ASN A 200 40.10 -8.35 -7.06
N ARG A 201 40.94 -7.81 -7.95
CA ARG A 201 41.90 -8.57 -8.75
C ARG A 201 42.98 -9.10 -7.81
N GLU A 202 43.28 -10.39 -7.90
CA GLU A 202 44.63 -10.90 -7.67
C GLU A 202 44.79 -12.24 -8.39
N GLU A 203 46.00 -12.44 -8.89
CA GLU A 203 46.49 -13.40 -9.87
C GLU A 203 47.19 -14.57 -9.15
N GLY A 204 47.01 -15.81 -9.60
CA GLY A 204 47.71 -16.96 -9.03
C GLY A 204 47.25 -18.32 -9.58
N ASP A 205 48.23 -19.13 -9.95
CA ASP A 205 48.24 -20.29 -10.86
C ASP A 205 48.11 -21.67 -10.17
N ALA A 206 47.66 -22.69 -10.96
CA ALA A 206 47.77 -24.16 -10.85
C ALA A 206 47.35 -24.91 -9.54
N THR A 207 46.73 -26.10 -9.51
CA THR A 207 46.25 -27.12 -10.45
C THR A 207 45.30 -28.10 -9.69
N GLU A 208 44.26 -28.60 -10.37
CA GLU A 208 43.56 -29.90 -10.24
C GLU A 208 42.86 -30.35 -8.93
N MET A 209 41.52 -30.49 -8.96
CA MET A 209 40.83 -31.79 -9.04
C MET A 209 39.31 -31.62 -9.28
N GLU A 210 38.77 -32.55 -10.06
CA GLU A 210 37.48 -32.69 -10.73
C GLU A 210 36.20 -32.66 -9.85
N VAL A 211 35.08 -32.09 -10.33
CA VAL A 211 33.77 -32.76 -10.52
C VAL A 211 32.81 -31.83 -11.28
N ARG A 212 32.23 -32.40 -12.34
CA ARG A 212 31.33 -31.85 -13.36
C ARG A 212 30.21 -30.95 -12.79
N SER A 213 30.27 -29.65 -13.08
CA SER A 213 29.09 -28.77 -13.12
C SER A 213 28.83 -28.35 -14.56
N ARG A 214 27.64 -28.71 -15.07
CA ARG A 214 27.20 -28.46 -16.44
C ARG A 214 27.07 -26.96 -16.66
N ARG A 215 28.08 -26.36 -17.32
CA ARG A 215 28.00 -25.00 -17.86
C ARG A 215 27.03 -25.01 -19.03
N LEU A 216 25.93 -24.27 -18.93
CA LEU A 216 25.25 -23.74 -20.10
C LEU A 216 25.89 -22.38 -20.39
N ASN A 217 26.85 -22.39 -21.31
CA ASN A 217 27.34 -21.17 -21.95
C ASN A 217 26.22 -20.65 -22.85
N TRP A 218 25.66 -19.49 -22.55
CA TRP A 218 24.91 -18.73 -23.55
C TRP A 218 25.84 -17.66 -24.12
N ASP A 219 26.39 -17.95 -25.30
CA ASP A 219 27.02 -16.98 -26.17
C ASP A 219 25.95 -15.97 -26.62
N LEU A 220 26.04 -14.73 -26.15
CA LEU A 220 25.27 -13.60 -26.67
C LEU A 220 26.11 -12.93 -27.76
N ASN A 221 25.98 -13.43 -28.99
CA ASN A 221 26.41 -12.70 -30.15
C ASN A 221 25.44 -11.54 -30.42
N VAL A 222 26.03 -10.37 -30.56
CA VAL A 222 25.45 -9.05 -30.83
C VAL A 222 24.41 -9.08 -31.96
N CYS A 223 23.27 -8.42 -31.75
CA CYS A 223 22.58 -7.71 -32.83
C CYS A 223 22.33 -6.26 -32.38
N ALA A 224 22.90 -5.34 -33.15
CA ALA A 224 22.97 -3.92 -32.88
C ALA A 224 21.69 -3.19 -33.33
N MET A 225 21.36 -2.15 -32.56
CA MET A 225 20.61 -0.93 -32.92
C MET A 225 19.22 -1.11 -33.55
N CYS A 226 18.19 -0.78 -32.76
CA CYS A 226 17.11 0.14 -33.17
C CYS A 226 16.35 0.63 -31.92
N GLY A 227 16.37 1.95 -31.70
CA GLY A 227 15.35 2.69 -30.93
C GLY A 227 15.60 2.82 -29.44
N GLU A 228 16.07 4.00 -29.03
CA GLU A 228 15.96 4.49 -27.67
C GLU A 228 14.47 4.73 -27.35
N GLU A 229 13.89 3.90 -26.48
CA GLU A 229 12.89 4.36 -25.52
C GLU A 229 13.31 3.77 -24.17
N GLU A 230 13.87 4.64 -23.34
CA GLU A 230 14.23 4.33 -21.95
C GLU A 230 12.95 3.88 -21.23
N ASP A 231 12.87 2.58 -20.95
CA ASP A 231 11.83 1.99 -20.10
C ASP A 231 12.09 2.42 -18.65
N ASP A 232 11.58 3.59 -18.29
CA ASP A 232 11.57 4.13 -16.92
C ASP A 232 10.59 3.37 -15.98
N GLY A 233 9.94 2.30 -16.45
CA GLY A 233 8.89 1.58 -15.70
C GLY A 233 9.36 0.88 -14.42
N LEU A 234 10.67 0.65 -14.24
CA LEU A 234 11.21 -0.05 -13.07
C LEU A 234 11.69 0.90 -11.95
N ALA A 235 11.97 2.17 -12.25
CA ALA A 235 12.40 3.14 -11.24
C ALA A 235 11.23 3.70 -10.42
N ASP A 236 9.99 3.60 -10.93
CA ASP A 236 8.83 4.29 -10.36
C ASP A 236 8.08 3.48 -9.29
N ALA A 237 8.18 2.14 -9.32
CA ALA A 237 7.61 1.27 -8.28
C ALA A 237 8.35 1.39 -6.93
N GLU A 238 9.65 1.72 -6.94
CA GLU A 238 10.41 2.04 -5.72
C GLU A 238 9.97 3.37 -5.09
N ARG A 239 9.27 4.24 -5.83
CA ARG A 239 8.93 5.59 -5.38
C ARG A 239 7.70 5.62 -4.49
N ILE A 240 6.67 4.79 -4.76
CA ILE A 240 5.49 4.65 -3.87
C ILE A 240 5.93 4.25 -2.44
N LEU A 241 6.99 3.43 -2.33
CA LEU A 241 7.53 2.97 -1.05
C LEU A 241 8.02 4.11 -0.14
N ASN A 242 8.50 5.20 -0.74
CA ASN A 242 9.11 6.30 0.00
C ASN A 242 8.08 7.34 0.50
N ASP A 243 6.84 7.29 -0.01
CA ASP A 243 5.84 8.31 0.25
C ASP A 243 4.75 7.85 1.25
N VAL A 244 4.71 6.57 1.63
CA VAL A 244 3.76 6.02 2.64
C VAL A 244 4.20 6.27 4.09
N ASP A 245 3.25 6.29 5.02
CA ASP A 245 3.51 6.55 6.44
C ASP A 245 4.14 5.35 7.19
N GLY A 246 4.00 4.13 6.65
CA GLY A 246 4.59 2.93 7.23
C GLY A 246 4.58 1.73 6.30
N VAL A 247 5.68 0.96 6.33
CA VAL A 247 5.85 -0.28 5.56
C VAL A 247 5.97 -1.46 6.53
N PHE A 248 5.19 -2.52 6.33
CA PHE A 248 5.13 -3.67 7.22
C PHE A 248 5.20 -4.99 6.44
N LEU A 249 6.02 -5.92 6.92
CA LEU A 249 6.27 -7.22 6.31
C LEU A 249 5.41 -8.31 6.98
N PHE A 250 4.52 -8.93 6.21
CA PHE A 250 3.66 -10.04 6.56
C PHE A 250 4.25 -11.34 5.97
N ASN A 251 5.00 -12.06 6.80
CA ASN A 251 5.67 -13.31 6.42
C ASN A 251 4.75 -14.53 6.40
#